data_AF-A0A150MDG4-F1
#
_entry.id   AF-A0A150MDG4-F1
#
_cell.length_a   1.000
_cell.length_b   1.000
_cell.length_c   1.000
_cell.angle_alpha   90.00
_cell.angle_beta   90.00
_cell.angle_gamma   90.00
#
_symmetry.space_group_name_H-M   'P 1'
#
loop_
_entity.id
_entity.type
_entity.pdbx_description
1 polymer ?
#
loop_
_entity_poly.entity_id
_entity_poly.type
_entity_poly.pdbx_seq_one_letter_code
_entity_poly.pdbx_strand_id
1 'polypeptide(L)'
;MPTLEQFHALLETMKRFNQACNYISEIAFRSRTFSKTKIQRLCYYDVREKFGLSAQMTVRAIGKVSESYRLDKKTLHHFKETGAIVYGVPRRKNYLPVM
;
A
#
# COMPACT_ATOMS: atom_id res chain seq x y z
N MET A 1 5.59 -19.21 -14.35
CA MET A 1 4.38 -18.61 -13.77
C MET A 1 4.55 -18.56 -12.26
N PRO A 2 4.10 -17.49 -11.57
CA PRO A 2 4.08 -17.49 -10.11
C PRO A 2 3.14 -18.59 -9.60
N THR A 3 3.54 -19.25 -8.51
CA THR A 3 2.68 -20.24 -7.83
C THR A 3 1.58 -19.55 -7.02
N LEU A 4 0.52 -20.29 -6.67
CA LEU A 4 -0.58 -19.78 -5.85
C LEU A 4 -0.08 -19.20 -4.52
N GLU A 5 0.91 -19.86 -3.91
CA GLU A 5 1.61 -19.41 -2.70
C GLU A 5 2.29 -18.04 -2.88
N GLN A 6 2.98 -17.83 -4.00
CA GLN A 6 3.62 -16.54 -4.31
C GLN A 6 2.58 -15.42 -4.52
N PHE A 7 1.42 -15.77 -5.07
CA PHE A 7 0.31 -14.83 -5.22
C PHE A 7 -0.26 -14.41 -3.86
N HIS A 8 -0.45 -15.36 -2.94
CA HIS A 8 -0.97 -15.09 -1.60
C HIS A 8 0.00 -14.21 -0.79
N ALA A 9 1.30 -14.55 -0.81
CA ALA A 9 2.33 -13.76 -0.13
C ALA A 9 2.43 -12.32 -0.66
N LEU A 10 2.27 -12.14 -1.97
CA LEU A 10 2.25 -10.81 -2.59
C LEU A 10 1.01 -10.01 -2.16
N LEU A 11 -0.17 -10.65 -2.17
CA LEU A 11 -1.41 -10.02 -1.71
C LEU A 11 -1.33 -9.55 -0.26
N GLU A 12 -0.80 -10.39 0.64
CA GLU A 12 -0.62 -10.02 2.04
C GLU A 12 0.35 -8.84 2.20
N THR A 13 1.44 -8.83 1.44
CA THR A 13 2.40 -7.73 1.44
C THR A 13 1.76 -6.42 0.98
N MET A 14 0.94 -6.47 -0.08
CA MET A 14 0.21 -5.30 -0.59
C MET A 14 -0.80 -4.77 0.43
N LYS A 15 -1.53 -5.65 1.10
CA LYS A 15 -2.49 -5.28 2.15
C LYS A 15 -1.78 -4.54 3.29
N ARG A 16 -0.70 -5.12 3.85
CA ARG A 16 0.09 -4.49 4.94
C ARG A 16 0.65 -3.14 4.52
N PHE A 17 1.16 -3.04 3.29
CA PHE A 17 1.67 -1.77 2.76
C PHE A 17 0.58 -0.68 2.66
N ASN A 18 -0.61 -1.02 2.16
CA ASN A 18 -1.71 -0.06 2.04
C ASN A 18 -2.29 0.32 3.40
N GLN A 19 -2.38 -0.62 4.35
CA GLN A 19 -2.75 -0.32 5.74
C GLN A 19 -1.75 0.63 6.40
N ALA A 20 -0.45 0.42 6.19
CA ALA A 20 0.57 1.36 6.65
C ALA A 20 0.40 2.76 6.04
N CYS A 21 0.09 2.85 4.74
CA CYS A 21 -0.19 4.14 4.09
C CYS A 21 -1.39 4.86 4.73
N ASN A 22 -2.48 4.14 5.04
CA ASN A 22 -3.64 4.72 5.72
C ASN A 22 -3.29 5.25 7.10
N TYR A 23 -2.55 4.47 7.89
CA TYR A 23 -2.12 4.89 9.22
C TYR A 23 -1.20 6.11 9.19
N ILE A 24 -0.25 6.15 8.26
CA ILE A 24 0.60 7.33 8.04
C ILE A 24 -0.24 8.54 7.62
N SER A 25 -1.25 8.33 6.77
CA SER A 25 -2.17 9.38 6.30
C SER A 25 -2.93 10.02 7.45
N GLU A 26 -3.46 9.21 8.37
CA GLU A 26 -4.11 9.68 9.60
C GLU A 26 -3.16 10.53 10.47
N ILE A 27 -1.93 10.07 10.69
CA ILE A 27 -0.93 10.80 11.46
C ILE A 27 -0.58 12.13 10.78
N ALA A 28 -0.33 12.10 9.47
CA ALA A 28 0.02 13.27 8.68
C ALA A 28 -1.11 14.31 8.71
N PHE A 29 -2.36 13.88 8.57
CA PHE A 29 -3.53 14.74 8.59
C PHE A 29 -3.77 15.36 9.97
N ARG A 30 -3.75 14.54 11.03
CA ARG A 30 -3.93 14.99 12.43
C ARG A 30 -2.85 15.97 12.87
N SER A 31 -1.59 15.71 12.51
CA SER A 31 -0.45 16.59 12.83
C SER A 31 -0.26 17.73 11.82
N ARG A 32 -1.13 17.84 10.80
CA ARG A 32 -1.06 18.81 9.70
C ARG A 32 0.34 18.87 9.05
N THR A 33 0.99 17.71 8.97
CA THR A 33 2.38 17.56 8.53
C THR A 33 2.44 16.69 7.29
N PHE A 34 2.79 17.30 6.15
CA PHE A 34 2.76 16.64 4.83
C PHE A 34 4.15 16.45 4.20
N SER A 35 5.20 16.91 4.87
CA SER A 35 6.59 16.74 4.41
C SER A 35 7.08 15.34 4.72
N LYS A 36 7.58 14.62 3.71
CA LYS A 36 8.17 13.28 3.84
C LYS A 36 9.12 13.17 5.04
N THR A 37 10.09 14.08 5.15
CA THR A 37 11.09 14.06 6.23
C THR A 37 10.46 14.24 7.60
N LYS A 38 9.45 15.12 7.72
CA LYS A 38 8.74 15.34 8.99
C LYS A 38 7.86 14.14 9.35
N ILE A 39 7.10 13.59 8.41
CA ILE A 39 6.29 12.37 8.62
C ILE A 39 7.20 11.21 9.04
N GLN A 40 8.35 11.03 8.39
CA GLN A 40 9.31 9.98 8.74
C GLN A 40 9.80 10.12 10.18
N ARG A 41 10.13 11.33 10.64
CA ARG A 41 10.51 11.56 12.04
C ARG A 41 9.36 11.26 13.02
N LEU A 42 8.11 11.50 12.61
CA LEU A 42 6.95 11.32 13.47
C LEU A 42 6.56 9.86 13.68
N CYS A 43 6.64 9.00 12.66
CA CYS A 43 6.00 7.68 12.73
C CYS A 43 6.82 6.53 12.11
N TYR A 44 8.10 6.70 11.78
CA TYR A 44 8.88 5.65 11.11
C TYR A 44 8.96 4.37 11.94
N TYR A 45 9.33 4.47 13.22
CA TYR A 45 9.49 3.30 14.09
C TYR A 45 8.13 2.64 14.35
N ASP A 46 7.11 3.42 14.70
CA ASP A 46 5.75 2.93 14.93
C ASP A 46 5.18 2.18 13.72
N VAL A 47 5.32 2.72 12.52
CA VAL A 47 4.84 2.07 11.28
C VAL A 47 5.62 0.77 11.03
N ARG A 48 6.94 0.81 11.22
CA ARG A 48 7.81 -0.34 10.95
C ARG A 48 7.47 -1.51 11.86
N GLU A 49 7.26 -1.25 13.15
CA GLU A 49 6.91 -2.26 14.15
C GLU A 49 5.48 -2.76 13.97
N LYS A 50 4.51 -1.84 13.81
CA LYS A 50 3.08 -2.17 13.71
C LYS A 50 2.72 -3.01 12.48
N PHE A 51 3.38 -2.77 11.35
CA PHE A 51 3.06 -3.44 10.08
C PHE A 51 4.12 -4.45 9.63
N GLY A 52 5.20 -4.62 10.40
CA GLY A 52 6.30 -5.54 10.08
C GLY A 52 6.98 -5.25 8.73
N LEU A 53 6.92 -4.00 8.26
CA LEU A 53 7.45 -3.62 6.96
C LEU A 53 8.98 -3.52 6.99
N SER A 54 9.65 -3.88 5.90
CA SER A 54 11.08 -3.60 5.76
C SER A 54 11.35 -2.09 5.77
N ALA A 55 12.58 -1.68 6.10
CA ALA A 55 12.96 -0.27 6.12
C ALA A 55 12.65 0.43 4.76
N GLN A 56 12.95 -0.25 3.65
CA GLN A 56 12.68 0.28 2.31
C GLN A 56 11.17 0.45 2.06
N MET A 57 10.35 -0.51 2.49
CA MET A 57 8.89 -0.45 2.34
C MET A 57 8.29 0.68 3.19
N THR A 58 8.75 0.86 4.43
CA THR A 58 8.32 1.96 5.30
C THR A 58 8.62 3.31 4.66
N VAL A 59 9.84 3.52 4.14
CA VAL A 59 10.20 4.78 3.46
C VAL A 59 9.37 5.01 2.20
N ARG A 60 9.07 3.95 1.42
CA ARG A 60 8.19 4.04 0.25
C ARG A 60 6.75 4.40 0.63
N ALA A 61 6.21 3.84 1.71
CA ALA A 61 4.87 4.17 2.20
C ALA A 61 4.77 5.64 2.62
N ILE A 62 5.76 6.13 3.37
CA ILE A 62 5.83 7.55 3.77
C ILE A 62 5.92 8.46 2.54
N GLY A 63 6.74 8.10 1.55
CA GLY A 63 6.85 8.84 0.30
C GLY A 63 5.52 8.90 -0.46
N LYS A 64 4.83 7.77 -0.58
CA LYS A 64 3.52 7.67 -1.24
C LYS A 64 2.47 8.56 -0.58
N VAL A 65 2.40 8.56 0.75
CA VAL A 65 1.47 9.41 1.50
C VAL A 65 1.83 10.88 1.33
N SER A 66 3.10 11.25 1.51
CA SER A 66 3.57 12.63 1.34
C SER A 66 3.25 13.18 -0.06
N GLU A 67 3.45 12.38 -1.11
CA GLU A 67 3.15 12.78 -2.48
C GLU A 67 1.64 12.90 -2.72
N SER A 68 0.81 12.02 -2.13
CA SER A 68 -0.65 12.16 -2.23
C SER A 68 -1.12 13.52 -1.70
N TYR A 69 -0.52 13.97 -0.59
CA TYR A 69 -0.80 15.26 0.02
C TYR A 69 -0.18 16.45 -0.70
N ARG A 70 0.58 16.23 -1.78
CA ARG A 70 1.07 17.31 -2.61
C ARG A 70 -0.05 17.91 -3.46
N LEU A 71 -1.03 17.09 -3.84
CA LEU A 71 -2.16 17.48 -4.69
C LEU A 71 -3.35 18.04 -3.90
N ASP A 72 -3.70 17.39 -2.79
CA ASP A 72 -4.76 17.85 -1.88
C ASP A 72 -4.35 17.66 -0.42
N LYS A 73 -4.58 18.69 0.41
CA LYS A 73 -4.28 18.72 1.86
C LYS A 73 -5.53 18.98 2.70
N LYS A 74 -6.69 19.09 2.05
CA LYS A 74 -7.96 19.43 2.69
C LYS A 74 -8.67 18.19 3.21
N THR A 75 -8.41 17.03 2.61
CA THR A 75 -9.10 15.78 2.95
C THR A 75 -8.14 14.71 3.48
N LEU A 76 -8.66 13.76 4.25
CA LEU A 76 -7.92 12.57 4.65
C LEU A 76 -7.84 11.60 3.46
N HIS A 77 -6.63 11.16 3.11
CA HIS A 77 -6.44 10.27 1.96
C HIS A 77 -6.50 8.81 2.40
N HIS A 78 -7.33 8.02 1.72
CA HIS A 78 -7.45 6.58 1.93
C HIS A 78 -6.90 5.81 0.72
N PHE A 79 -6.05 4.83 1.02
CA PHE A 79 -5.42 3.91 0.09
C PHE A 79 -6.17 2.58 0.14
N LYS A 80 -6.78 2.21 -1.00
CA LYS A 80 -7.49 0.93 -1.16
C LYS A 80 -6.52 -0.24 -0.99
N GLU A 81 -6.98 -1.29 -0.31
CA GLU A 81 -6.17 -2.47 0.02
C GLU A 81 -5.60 -3.19 -1.21
N THR A 82 -6.30 -3.15 -2.35
CA THR A 82 -5.93 -3.83 -3.61
C THR A 82 -6.03 -2.92 -4.84
N GLY A 83 -5.92 -1.59 -4.68
CA GLY A 83 -6.38 -0.58 -5.65
C GLY A 83 -5.83 -0.61 -7.09
N ALA A 84 -4.93 -1.53 -7.45
CA ALA A 84 -4.39 -1.68 -8.80
C ALA A 84 -4.21 -3.15 -9.25
N ILE A 85 -4.95 -4.09 -8.67
CA ILE A 85 -4.91 -5.51 -9.11
C ILE A 85 -5.87 -5.67 -10.29
N VAL A 86 -5.49 -5.17 -11.47
CA VAL A 86 -5.95 -5.75 -12.74
C VAL A 86 -5.01 -6.90 -13.05
N TYR A 87 -5.26 -8.06 -12.43
CA TYR A 87 -4.62 -9.27 -12.93
C TYR A 87 -5.40 -9.71 -14.16
N GLY A 88 -4.74 -9.62 -15.32
CA GLY A 88 -5.11 -10.38 -16.50
C GLY A 88 -5.02 -11.86 -16.18
N VAL A 89 -6.08 -12.39 -15.56
CA VAL A 89 -6.39 -13.80 -15.66
C VAL A 89 -6.58 -14.03 -17.17
N PRO A 90 -5.79 -14.89 -17.84
CA PRO A 90 -6.22 -15.36 -19.14
C PRO A 90 -7.58 -16.00 -18.85
N ARG A 91 -8.66 -15.45 -19.42
CA ARG A 91 -9.91 -16.19 -19.43
C ARG A 91 -9.55 -17.55 -20.00
N ARG A 92 -9.58 -18.61 -19.19
CA ARG A 92 -9.66 -19.95 -19.72
C ARG A 92 -10.92 -19.92 -20.56
N LYS A 93 -10.78 -19.73 -21.88
CA LYS A 93 -11.79 -20.21 -22.81
C LYS A 93 -11.87 -21.69 -22.50
N ASN A 94 -13.00 -22.11 -21.96
CA ASN A 94 -13.42 -23.49 -22.02
C ASN A 94 -13.21 -23.96 -23.46
N TYR A 95 -12.16 -24.74 -23.69
CA TYR A 95 -12.22 -25.73 -24.75
C TYR A 95 -12.94 -26.91 -24.12
N LEU A 96 -14.26 -26.94 -24.31
CA LEU A 96 -14.99 -28.20 -24.29
C LEU A 96 -14.44 -29.01 -25.48
N PRO A 97 -13.98 -30.26 -25.28
CA PRO A 97 -13.72 -31.13 -26.42
C PRO A 97 -15.08 -31.42 -27.06
N VAL A 98 -15.26 -30.96 -28.29
CA VAL A 98 -16.29 -31.52 -29.17
C VAL A 98 -15.86 -32.96 -29.46
N MET A 99 -16.69 -33.90 -29.01
CA MET A 99 -16.71 -35.27 -29.54
C MET A 99 -17.32 -35.27 -30.93
#